data_AF-A0A7X9CXQ8-F1
#
_entry.id   AF-A0A7X9CXQ8-F1
#
_cell.length_a   1.000
_cell.length_b   1.000
_cell.length_c   1.000
_cell.angle_alpha   90.00
_cell.angle_beta   90.00
_cell.angle_gamma   90.00
#
_symmetry.space_group_name_H-M   'P 1'
#
loop_
_entity.id
_entity.type
_entity.pdbx_description
1 polymer ?
#
loop_
_entity_poly.entity_id
_entity_poly.type
_entity_poly.pdbx_seq_one_letter_code
_entity_poly.pdbx_strand_id
1 'polypeptide(L)'
;MKTNKEHLVEMSVQARIHAPTWKKDYKIDQRGFARALPSVGGIVYNYQIGDCCMTLAGDHIEPGVSLRNETKPENDCIMNIACIGNRAIVVDGDAKGVEGFVTGKHGGIEHTICYFPVEALDKMKIGDQILIRAKGLGLELTDYPDIACLSLSPELLEKIAPEEVDGKLVVPCVAEVPPYLMGSGIGAASAYTGDYDIMTGDLDALKEHGLDKLRFGDIVLLHDCDNKFGRQYKKG
;
A
#
# COMPACT_ATOMS: atom_id res chain seq x y z
N MET A 1 9.13 -13.99 -18.34
CA MET A 1 8.59 -12.64 -18.53
C MET A 1 9.74 -11.68 -18.61
N LYS A 2 9.94 -11.00 -19.74
CA LYS A 2 10.99 -9.97 -19.84
C LYS A 2 10.49 -8.63 -19.34
N THR A 3 11.42 -7.89 -18.72
CA THR A 3 11.17 -6.55 -18.22
C THR A 3 12.32 -5.62 -18.57
N ASN A 4 12.09 -4.31 -18.45
CA ASN A 4 13.13 -3.30 -18.58
C ASN A 4 13.92 -3.06 -17.27
N LYS A 5 13.92 -4.02 -16.32
CA LYS A 5 14.44 -3.81 -14.95
C LYS A 5 15.89 -3.31 -14.87
N GLU A 6 16.74 -3.70 -15.82
CA GLU A 6 18.16 -3.30 -15.90
C GLU A 6 18.33 -1.83 -16.28
N HIS A 7 17.28 -1.18 -16.78
CA HIS A 7 17.25 0.23 -17.16
C HIS A 7 16.55 1.11 -16.12
N LEU A 8 15.96 0.51 -15.08
CA LEU A 8 15.29 1.27 -14.03
C LEU A 8 16.31 2.01 -13.17
N VAL A 9 15.97 3.27 -12.87
CA VAL A 9 16.75 4.08 -11.94
C VAL A 9 16.39 3.68 -10.52
N GLU A 10 17.42 3.40 -9.72
CA GLU A 10 17.29 3.28 -8.27
C GLU A 10 17.68 4.62 -7.63
N MET A 11 16.77 5.22 -6.88
CA MET A 11 16.94 6.55 -6.29
C MET A 11 16.73 6.51 -4.77
N SER A 12 17.53 7.25 -4.02
CA SER A 12 17.29 7.46 -2.60
C SER A 12 16.12 8.40 -2.38
N VAL A 13 15.12 7.95 -1.62
CA VAL A 13 14.13 8.82 -0.99
C VAL A 13 14.13 8.59 0.50
N GLN A 14 13.86 9.65 1.25
CA GLN A 14 13.91 9.59 2.71
C GLN A 14 12.67 10.27 3.27
N ALA A 15 12.09 9.67 4.30
CA ALA A 15 10.99 10.25 5.05
C ALA A 15 11.14 9.97 6.54
N ARG A 16 10.34 10.67 7.36
CA ARG A 16 10.32 10.50 8.80
C ARG A 16 9.12 9.67 9.24
N ILE A 17 9.28 8.91 10.32
CA ILE A 17 8.14 8.29 11.00
C ILE A 17 7.19 9.40 11.43
N HIS A 18 5.98 9.39 10.88
CA HIS A 18 5.00 10.43 11.12
C HIS A 18 4.13 10.08 12.33
N ALA A 19 3.72 11.09 13.10
CA ALA A 19 2.89 10.87 14.27
C ALA A 19 1.50 10.33 13.87
N PRO A 20 0.83 9.54 14.73
CA PRO A 20 -0.60 9.27 14.57
C PRO A 20 -1.39 10.56 14.49
N THR A 21 -2.35 10.63 13.59
CA THR A 21 -3.21 11.82 13.46
C THR A 21 -4.65 11.52 13.82
N TRP A 22 -5.30 12.51 14.41
CA TRP A 22 -6.71 12.46 14.78
C TRP A 22 -7.41 13.70 14.22
N LYS A 23 -8.38 13.53 13.33
CA LYS A 23 -9.31 14.61 12.99
C LYS A 23 -10.26 14.78 14.17
N LYS A 24 -10.43 16.03 14.66
CA LYS A 24 -10.98 16.42 15.99
C LYS A 24 -12.31 15.79 16.45
N ASP A 25 -12.97 14.95 15.66
CA ASP A 25 -14.30 14.40 15.87
C ASP A 25 -14.29 12.88 16.06
N TYR A 26 -15.47 12.33 16.39
CA TYR A 26 -15.73 10.89 16.33
C TYR A 26 -15.70 10.38 14.89
N LYS A 27 -15.35 9.12 14.73
CA LYS A 27 -15.55 8.40 13.47
C LYS A 27 -16.96 7.85 13.42
N ILE A 28 -17.67 8.07 12.33
CA ILE A 28 -19.05 7.59 12.17
C ILE A 28 -19.00 6.22 11.50
N ASP A 29 -19.52 5.19 12.17
CA ASP A 29 -19.63 3.85 11.57
C ASP A 29 -20.75 3.79 10.52
N GLN A 30 -20.79 2.71 9.74
CA GLN A 30 -21.78 2.49 8.69
C GLN A 30 -23.25 2.50 9.16
N ARG A 31 -23.51 2.38 10.47
CA ARG A 31 -24.87 2.46 11.06
C ARG A 31 -25.18 3.86 11.60
N GLY A 32 -24.28 4.82 11.43
CA GLY A 32 -24.41 6.18 11.91
C GLY A 32 -23.97 6.38 13.36
N PHE A 33 -23.30 5.41 14.00
CA PHE A 33 -22.85 5.56 15.38
C PHE A 33 -21.46 6.19 15.46
N ALA A 34 -21.31 7.16 16.37
CA ALA A 34 -20.02 7.74 16.72
C ALA A 34 -19.12 6.73 17.46
N ARG A 35 -17.87 6.62 17.03
CA ARG A 35 -16.83 5.73 17.57
C ARG A 35 -15.56 6.50 17.86
N ALA A 36 -14.94 6.24 19.00
CA ALA A 36 -13.59 6.70 19.33
C ALA A 36 -12.62 5.53 19.08
N LEU A 37 -11.96 5.51 17.93
CA LEU A 37 -11.07 4.43 17.49
C LEU A 37 -9.72 4.98 17.02
N PRO A 38 -8.60 4.29 17.30
CA PRO A 38 -7.31 4.60 16.70
C PRO A 38 -7.37 4.68 15.16
N SER A 39 -6.42 5.40 14.59
CA SER A 39 -6.40 5.80 13.17
C SER A 39 -4.99 5.74 12.60
N VAL A 40 -4.88 6.10 11.33
CA VAL A 40 -3.64 6.36 10.55
C VAL A 40 -2.48 7.00 11.34
N GLY A 41 -1.27 6.67 10.91
CA GLY A 41 0.00 7.24 11.34
C GLY A 41 0.66 6.50 12.51
N GLY A 42 1.93 6.80 12.71
CA GLY A 42 2.73 6.27 13.80
C GLY A 42 3.32 4.89 13.54
N ILE A 43 3.61 4.22 14.66
CA ILE A 43 4.13 2.86 14.73
C ILE A 43 3.01 2.00 15.32
N VAL A 44 2.46 1.09 14.53
CA VAL A 44 1.46 0.12 14.97
C VAL A 44 2.19 -1.15 15.40
N TYR A 45 2.24 -1.37 16.72
CA TYR A 45 3.06 -2.41 17.33
C TYR A 45 2.48 -3.83 17.18
N ASN A 46 1.16 -3.94 17.05
CA ASN A 46 0.43 -5.22 17.15
C ASN A 46 -0.32 -5.64 15.87
N TYR A 47 -0.10 -4.92 14.78
CA TYR A 47 -0.58 -5.29 13.45
C TYR A 47 0.50 -5.04 12.41
N GLN A 48 0.78 -6.06 11.60
CA GLN A 48 1.78 -6.10 10.55
C GLN A 48 1.17 -6.59 9.23
N ILE A 49 1.95 -6.49 8.16
CA ILE A 49 1.64 -7.19 6.91
C ILE A 49 1.47 -8.70 7.20
N GLY A 50 0.40 -9.29 6.67
CA GLY A 50 -0.02 -10.67 6.93
C GLY A 50 -1.09 -10.82 8.03
N ASP A 51 -1.32 -9.81 8.87
CA ASP A 51 -2.40 -9.84 9.85
C ASP A 51 -3.76 -9.54 9.20
N CYS A 52 -4.84 -10.05 9.79
CA CYS A 52 -6.20 -9.80 9.31
C CYS A 52 -6.56 -8.31 9.43
N CYS A 53 -7.08 -7.72 8.36
CA CYS A 53 -7.49 -6.31 8.30
C CYS A 53 -8.98 -6.09 8.60
N MET A 54 -9.74 -7.15 8.91
CA MET A 54 -11.21 -7.09 9.00
C MET A 54 -11.76 -7.03 10.44
N THR A 55 -10.96 -7.34 11.45
CA THR A 55 -11.42 -7.53 12.84
C THR A 55 -10.89 -6.50 13.83
N LEU A 56 -10.32 -5.39 13.36
CA LEU A 56 -9.66 -4.41 14.21
C LEU A 56 -10.68 -3.49 14.89
N ALA A 57 -10.43 -3.16 16.15
CA ALA A 57 -11.04 -2.01 16.81
C ALA A 57 -10.28 -0.71 16.43
N GLY A 58 -10.26 -0.40 15.15
CA GLY A 58 -9.53 0.73 14.55
C GLY A 58 -10.20 1.15 13.25
N ASP A 59 -9.85 2.33 12.73
CA ASP A 59 -10.34 2.80 11.44
C ASP A 59 -9.17 3.38 10.63
N HIS A 60 -8.93 2.83 9.44
CA HIS A 60 -7.76 3.13 8.61
C HIS A 60 -6.44 2.89 9.37
N ILE A 61 -6.30 1.75 10.05
CA ILE A 61 -5.04 1.36 10.67
C ILE A 61 -4.02 1.02 9.57
N GLU A 62 -2.83 1.61 9.67
CA GLU A 62 -1.70 1.38 8.77
C GLU A 62 -0.71 0.42 9.45
N PRO A 63 -0.52 -0.82 8.95
CA PRO A 63 0.30 -1.82 9.63
C PRO A 63 1.78 -1.46 9.62
N GLY A 64 2.47 -1.67 10.74
CA GLY A 64 3.89 -1.34 10.87
C GLY A 64 4.14 0.16 11.04
N VAL A 65 4.92 0.76 10.16
CA VAL A 65 5.47 2.12 10.33
C VAL A 65 5.02 3.05 9.22
N SER A 66 4.40 4.17 9.59
CA SER A 66 3.89 5.17 8.66
C SER A 66 4.84 6.35 8.53
N LEU A 67 5.16 6.71 7.29
CA LEU A 67 6.16 7.73 6.96
C LEU A 67 5.51 8.92 6.25
N ARG A 68 5.99 10.12 6.57
CA ARG A 68 5.60 11.36 5.90
C ARG A 68 6.70 12.40 5.96
N ASN A 69 6.81 13.21 4.90
CA ASN A 69 7.52 14.47 4.90
C ASN A 69 6.53 15.64 5.00
N GLU A 70 6.87 16.66 5.78
CA GLU A 70 6.06 17.88 5.87
C GLU A 70 6.22 18.77 4.63
N THR A 71 7.41 18.73 4.01
CA THR A 71 7.67 19.41 2.74
C THR A 71 6.90 18.69 1.63
N LYS A 72 5.81 19.30 1.16
CA LYS A 72 4.92 18.67 0.16
C LYS A 72 5.65 18.12 -1.07
N PRO A 73 6.56 18.84 -1.76
CA PRO A 73 7.29 18.27 -2.90
C PRO A 73 8.09 17.01 -2.57
N GLU A 74 8.69 16.95 -1.38
CA GLU A 74 9.44 15.77 -0.92
C GLU A 74 8.51 14.61 -0.61
N ASN A 75 7.35 14.88 -0.01
CA ASN A 75 6.34 13.86 0.27
C ASN A 75 5.68 13.33 -1.00
N ASP A 76 5.35 14.22 -1.93
CA ASP A 76 4.82 13.84 -3.24
C ASP A 76 5.83 12.95 -3.99
N CYS A 77 7.13 13.26 -3.90
CA CYS A 77 8.18 12.45 -4.51
C CYS A 77 8.19 11.01 -3.98
N ILE A 78 8.27 10.81 -2.66
CA ILE A 78 8.25 9.45 -2.07
C ILE A 78 6.94 8.73 -2.40
N MET A 79 5.79 9.40 -2.35
CA MET A 79 4.49 8.80 -2.72
C MET A 79 4.44 8.33 -4.18
N ASN A 80 5.19 8.97 -5.09
CA ASN A 80 5.27 8.55 -6.49
C ASN A 80 6.29 7.42 -6.69
N ILE A 81 7.51 7.57 -6.20
CA ILE A 81 8.62 6.73 -6.65
C ILE A 81 8.90 5.52 -5.75
N ALA A 82 8.53 5.56 -4.46
CA ALA A 82 8.62 4.37 -3.62
C ALA A 82 7.64 3.32 -4.14
N CYS A 83 8.06 2.07 -4.25
CA CYS A 83 7.24 0.97 -4.73
C CYS A 83 7.15 -0.12 -3.66
N ILE A 84 6.05 -0.86 -3.64
CA ILE A 84 5.87 -1.99 -2.73
C ILE A 84 6.99 -3.01 -2.98
N GLY A 85 7.62 -3.46 -1.90
CA GLY A 85 8.80 -4.32 -1.91
C GLY A 85 10.15 -3.60 -1.98
N ASN A 86 10.18 -2.26 -2.13
CA ASN A 86 11.44 -1.53 -2.02
C ASN A 86 12.03 -1.63 -0.61
N ARG A 87 13.36 -1.75 -0.55
CA ARG A 87 14.12 -1.85 0.70
C ARG A 87 14.07 -0.52 1.46
N ALA A 88 13.74 -0.61 2.74
CA ALA A 88 13.68 0.50 3.68
C ALA A 88 14.72 0.29 4.79
N ILE A 89 15.39 1.34 5.24
CA ILE A 89 16.50 1.28 6.20
C ILE A 89 16.31 2.39 7.22
N VAL A 90 16.30 2.06 8.51
CA VAL A 90 16.35 3.08 9.58
C VAL A 90 17.74 3.70 9.60
N VAL A 91 17.86 5.03 9.48
CA VAL A 91 19.18 5.69 9.35
C VAL A 91 19.66 6.46 10.59
N ASP A 92 18.77 6.66 11.56
CA ASP A 92 19.05 7.26 12.87
C ASP A 92 18.30 6.51 14.00
N GLY A 93 18.33 7.06 15.22
CA GLY A 93 17.68 6.46 16.38
C GLY A 93 18.32 5.15 16.87
N ASP A 94 17.64 4.48 17.80
CA ASP A 94 18.14 3.27 18.46
C ASP A 94 17.96 2.01 17.58
N ALA A 95 17.11 2.10 16.55
CA ALA A 95 16.91 1.08 15.53
C ALA A 95 17.79 1.28 14.28
N LYS A 96 18.77 2.20 14.31
CA LYS A 96 19.63 2.49 13.15
C LYS A 96 20.25 1.23 12.55
N GLY A 97 20.14 1.11 11.23
CA GLY A 97 20.66 0.00 10.44
C GLY A 97 19.69 -1.17 10.30
N VAL A 98 18.57 -1.18 11.02
CA VAL A 98 17.52 -2.18 10.80
C VAL A 98 16.91 -1.98 9.41
N GLU A 99 16.70 -3.11 8.74
CA GLU A 99 16.12 -3.16 7.41
C GLU A 99 14.69 -3.65 7.45
N GLY A 100 13.93 -3.15 6.48
CA GLY A 100 12.53 -3.44 6.26
C GLY A 100 12.20 -3.26 4.79
N PHE A 101 10.91 -3.12 4.49
CA PHE A 101 10.46 -2.87 3.12
C PHE A 101 9.15 -2.12 3.09
N VAL A 102 8.92 -1.40 1.98
CA VAL A 102 7.66 -0.70 1.71
C VAL A 102 6.55 -1.72 1.49
N THR A 103 5.45 -1.57 2.22
CA THR A 103 4.27 -2.45 2.16
C THR A 103 3.09 -1.80 1.46
N GLY A 104 3.04 -0.47 1.41
CA GLY A 104 1.92 0.24 0.81
C GLY A 104 2.06 1.76 0.88
N LYS A 105 1.01 2.44 0.42
CA LYS A 105 0.87 3.89 0.43
C LYS A 105 -0.59 4.22 0.71
N HIS A 106 -0.85 5.29 1.47
CA HIS A 106 -2.21 5.73 1.78
C HIS A 106 -2.41 7.19 1.34
N GLY A 107 -3.32 7.39 0.39
CA GLY A 107 -3.67 8.69 -0.17
C GLY A 107 -4.48 9.57 0.80
N GLY A 108 -4.49 10.88 0.59
CA GLY A 108 -5.21 11.84 1.41
C GLY A 108 -4.42 12.29 2.65
N ILE A 109 -3.91 11.36 3.45
CA ILE A 109 -2.88 11.67 4.46
C ILE A 109 -1.45 11.61 3.88
N GLU A 110 -1.30 10.99 2.71
CA GLU A 110 -0.05 10.88 1.96
C GLU A 110 1.05 10.18 2.76
N HIS A 111 0.74 9.00 3.28
CA HIS A 111 1.69 8.14 3.98
C HIS A 111 2.31 7.09 3.07
N THR A 112 3.60 6.86 3.22
CA THR A 112 4.26 5.62 2.77
C THR A 112 4.38 4.67 3.95
N ILE A 113 4.03 3.40 3.78
CA ILE A 113 3.95 2.42 4.87
C ILE A 113 5.07 1.40 4.70
N CYS A 114 5.76 1.08 5.80
CA CYS A 114 6.87 0.13 5.82
C CYS A 114 6.70 -0.93 6.90
N TYR A 115 7.10 -2.15 6.56
CA TYR A 115 7.34 -3.22 7.52
C TYR A 115 8.75 -3.12 8.08
N PHE A 116 8.89 -3.37 9.38
CA PHE A 116 10.16 -3.66 10.06
C PHE A 116 9.94 -4.82 11.05
N PRO A 117 10.98 -5.59 11.41
CA PRO A 117 10.88 -6.63 12.43
C PRO A 117 10.32 -6.09 13.75
N VAL A 118 9.48 -6.87 14.43
CA VAL A 118 8.74 -6.46 15.64
C VAL A 118 9.69 -5.96 16.74
N GLU A 119 10.84 -6.64 16.91
CA GLU A 119 11.87 -6.28 17.89
C GLU A 119 12.55 -4.93 17.62
N ALA A 120 12.41 -4.39 16.40
CA ALA A 120 12.90 -3.07 16.05
C ALA A 120 11.89 -1.97 16.39
N LEU A 121 10.59 -2.26 16.35
CA LEU A 121 9.53 -1.26 16.55
C LEU A 121 9.64 -0.59 17.92
N ASP A 122 9.98 -1.34 18.97
CA ASP A 122 10.18 -0.81 20.33
C ASP A 122 11.39 0.13 20.46
N LYS A 123 12.30 0.11 19.48
CA LYS A 123 13.49 0.97 19.41
C LYS A 123 13.31 2.15 18.45
N MET A 124 12.19 2.18 17.74
CA MET A 124 11.84 3.24 16.81
C MET A 124 10.98 4.28 17.50
N LYS A 125 11.10 5.54 17.08
CA LYS A 125 10.27 6.64 17.58
C LYS A 125 9.80 7.54 16.45
N ILE A 126 8.72 8.27 16.73
CA ILE A 126 8.25 9.35 15.84
C ILE A 126 9.41 10.30 15.52
N GLY A 127 9.58 10.61 14.25
CA GLY A 127 10.62 11.49 13.74
C GLY A 127 11.91 10.78 13.29
N ASP A 128 12.11 9.50 13.63
CA ASP A 128 13.22 8.70 13.08
C ASP A 128 13.14 8.67 11.55
N GLN A 129 14.30 8.65 10.90
CA GLN A 129 14.44 8.75 9.46
C GLN A 129 14.56 7.37 8.84
N ILE A 130 13.78 7.15 7.79
CA ILE A 130 13.80 5.95 6.97
C ILE A 130 14.28 6.31 5.57
N LEU A 131 15.39 5.71 5.15
CA LEU A 131 15.88 5.75 3.77
C LEU A 131 15.30 4.58 2.98
N ILE A 132 14.69 4.88 1.84
CA ILE A 132 14.18 3.88 0.90
C ILE A 132 15.05 3.91 -0.36
N ARG A 133 15.48 2.73 -0.80
CA ARG A 133 16.08 2.52 -2.13
C ARG A 133 14.94 2.33 -3.13
N ALA A 134 14.41 3.43 -3.65
CA ALA A 134 13.23 3.43 -4.50
C ALA A 134 13.58 2.96 -5.92
N LYS A 135 12.87 1.95 -6.41
CA LYS A 135 13.06 1.35 -7.74
C LYS A 135 11.79 0.63 -8.19
N GLY A 136 11.30 0.93 -9.39
CA GLY A 136 10.08 0.32 -9.93
C GLY A 136 9.21 1.28 -10.73
N LEU A 137 9.33 2.59 -10.50
CA LEU A 137 8.67 3.57 -11.36
C LEU A 137 9.26 3.47 -12.78
N GLY A 138 8.40 3.26 -13.77
CA GLY A 138 8.79 3.00 -15.17
C GLY A 138 9.03 1.52 -15.49
N LEU A 139 8.72 0.59 -14.58
CA LEU A 139 8.77 -0.85 -14.86
C LEU A 139 7.79 -1.21 -15.98
N GLU A 140 8.30 -1.86 -17.01
CA GLU A 140 7.54 -2.34 -18.16
C GLU A 140 7.74 -3.84 -18.34
N LEU A 141 6.65 -4.54 -18.70
CA LEU A 141 6.68 -5.92 -19.15
C LEU A 141 6.85 -5.91 -20.67
N THR A 142 8.07 -6.11 -21.16
CA THR A 142 8.39 -5.87 -22.58
C THR A 142 7.72 -6.86 -23.53
N ASP A 143 7.40 -8.06 -23.06
CA ASP A 143 6.62 -9.05 -23.82
C ASP A 143 5.10 -8.80 -23.73
N TYR A 144 4.65 -7.92 -22.82
CA TYR A 144 3.23 -7.63 -22.53
C TYR A 144 2.98 -6.10 -22.44
N PRO A 145 3.18 -5.34 -23.53
CA PRO A 145 3.20 -3.88 -23.50
C PRO A 145 1.86 -3.23 -23.10
N ASP A 146 0.75 -3.95 -23.20
CA ASP A 146 -0.57 -3.45 -22.80
C ASP A 146 -0.82 -3.52 -21.29
N ILE A 147 -0.01 -4.30 -20.57
CA ILE A 147 -0.09 -4.49 -19.12
C ILE A 147 0.82 -3.47 -18.44
N ALA A 148 0.21 -2.56 -17.68
CA ALA A 148 0.94 -1.57 -16.90
C ALA A 148 1.32 -2.14 -15.52
N CYS A 149 2.58 -1.93 -15.10
CA CYS A 149 3.02 -2.18 -13.73
C CYS A 149 3.12 -0.86 -12.97
N LEU A 150 2.38 -0.75 -11.87
CA LEU A 150 2.30 0.47 -11.06
C LEU A 150 2.68 0.16 -9.61
N SER A 151 3.45 1.05 -8.98
CA SER A 151 3.85 0.95 -7.56
C SER A 151 4.45 -0.40 -7.15
N LEU A 152 5.09 -1.11 -8.07
CA LEU A 152 5.60 -2.47 -7.89
C LEU A 152 7.12 -2.50 -8.11
N SER A 153 7.87 -2.96 -7.12
CA SER A 153 9.30 -3.19 -7.29
C SER A 153 9.55 -4.41 -8.20
N PRO A 154 10.61 -4.38 -9.03
CA PRO A 154 10.94 -5.53 -9.87
C PRO A 154 11.26 -6.78 -9.03
N GLU A 155 11.87 -6.61 -7.85
CA GLU A 155 12.17 -7.71 -6.94
C GLU A 155 10.90 -8.34 -6.32
N LEU A 156 9.83 -7.57 -6.12
CA LEU A 156 8.54 -8.12 -5.69
C LEU A 156 7.83 -8.83 -6.85
N LEU A 157 7.87 -8.28 -8.07
CA LEU A 157 7.32 -8.94 -9.25
C LEU A 157 7.93 -10.34 -9.45
N GLU A 158 9.25 -10.47 -9.25
CA GLU A 158 9.95 -11.76 -9.31
C GLU A 158 9.49 -12.75 -8.23
N LYS A 159 9.05 -12.27 -7.06
CA LYS A 159 8.53 -13.10 -5.97
C LYS A 159 7.05 -13.46 -6.15
N ILE A 160 6.25 -12.57 -6.74
CA ILE A 160 4.87 -12.87 -7.14
C ILE A 160 4.89 -13.95 -8.22
N ALA A 161 5.89 -13.90 -9.11
CA ALA A 161 6.16 -14.86 -10.17
C ALA A 161 4.90 -15.22 -11.00
N PRO A 162 4.27 -14.26 -11.70
CA PRO A 162 3.15 -14.56 -12.59
C PRO A 162 3.53 -15.62 -13.63
N GLU A 163 2.63 -16.56 -13.88
CA GLU A 163 2.83 -17.61 -14.88
C GLU A 163 2.43 -17.12 -16.27
N GLU A 164 3.19 -17.49 -17.30
CA GLU A 164 2.85 -17.21 -18.69
C GLU A 164 2.16 -18.43 -19.31
N VAL A 165 0.87 -18.28 -19.63
CA VAL A 165 0.05 -19.35 -20.20
C VAL A 165 -0.70 -18.80 -21.41
N ASP A 166 -0.46 -19.39 -22.58
CA ASP A 166 -1.14 -19.04 -23.84
C ASP A 166 -1.15 -17.53 -24.17
N GLY A 167 -0.03 -16.85 -23.91
CA GLY A 167 0.10 -15.41 -24.13
C GLY A 167 -0.64 -14.53 -23.12
N LYS A 168 -1.00 -15.07 -21.95
CA LYS A 168 -1.59 -14.36 -20.82
C LYS A 168 -0.72 -14.49 -19.58
N LEU A 169 -0.87 -13.52 -18.67
CA LEU A 169 -0.28 -13.59 -17.33
C LEU A 169 -1.33 -14.11 -16.34
N VAL A 170 -1.00 -15.20 -15.65
CA VAL A 170 -1.78 -15.74 -14.54
C VAL A 170 -1.13 -15.27 -13.24
N VAL A 171 -1.84 -14.41 -12.50
CA VAL A 171 -1.36 -13.81 -11.26
C VAL A 171 -2.10 -14.44 -10.07
N PRO A 172 -1.39 -14.93 -9.03
CA PRO A 172 -2.05 -15.45 -7.84
C PRO A 172 -2.77 -14.32 -7.09
N CYS A 173 -4.04 -14.54 -6.76
CA CYS A 173 -4.82 -13.66 -5.90
C CYS A 173 -5.62 -14.48 -4.88
N VAL A 174 -5.92 -13.89 -3.73
CA VAL A 174 -6.71 -14.54 -2.67
C VAL A 174 -8.21 -14.34 -2.85
N ALA A 175 -8.61 -13.29 -3.57
CA ALA A 175 -9.99 -12.92 -3.79
C ALA A 175 -10.15 -12.02 -5.01
N GLU A 176 -11.37 -12.02 -5.55
CA GLU A 176 -11.82 -11.16 -6.62
C GLU A 176 -12.84 -10.15 -6.06
N VAL A 177 -12.67 -8.87 -6.37
CA VAL A 177 -13.48 -7.79 -5.83
C VAL A 177 -14.35 -7.21 -6.95
N PRO A 178 -15.68 -7.32 -6.84
CA PRO A 178 -16.59 -6.66 -7.76
C PRO A 178 -16.44 -5.13 -7.74
N PRO A 179 -16.64 -4.45 -8.88
CA PRO A 179 -16.44 -3.00 -8.98
C PRO A 179 -17.36 -2.19 -8.05
N TYR A 180 -18.55 -2.69 -7.71
CA TYR A 180 -19.50 -2.00 -6.83
C TYR A 180 -19.06 -1.99 -5.35
N LEU A 181 -18.05 -2.78 -4.98
CA LEU A 181 -17.44 -2.74 -3.66
C LEU A 181 -16.29 -1.74 -3.58
N MET A 182 -15.87 -1.12 -4.70
CA MET A 182 -14.82 -0.10 -4.69
C MET A 182 -15.40 1.29 -4.37
N GLY A 183 -14.67 2.09 -3.57
CA GLY A 183 -15.19 3.34 -3.02
C GLY A 183 -14.20 4.51 -3.03
N SER A 184 -13.92 5.03 -1.83
CA SER A 184 -13.06 6.19 -1.61
C SER A 184 -11.76 6.08 -2.41
N GLY A 185 -11.38 7.14 -3.13
CA GLY A 185 -10.20 7.17 -4.00
C GLY A 185 -10.48 6.95 -5.49
N ILE A 186 -11.68 6.50 -5.89
CA ILE A 186 -12.13 6.54 -7.30
C ILE A 186 -12.12 8.00 -7.81
N GLY A 187 -11.69 8.21 -9.06
CA GLY A 187 -11.59 9.53 -9.67
C GLY A 187 -10.29 10.28 -9.34
N ALA A 188 -9.40 9.71 -8.53
CA ALA A 188 -8.05 10.24 -8.36
C ALA A 188 -7.33 10.30 -9.72
N ALA A 189 -6.64 11.41 -9.98
CA ALA A 189 -6.00 11.69 -11.26
C ALA A 189 -4.79 10.78 -11.57
N SER A 190 -4.21 10.15 -10.55
CA SER A 190 -3.06 9.25 -10.68
C SER A 190 -3.24 8.02 -9.80
N ALA A 191 -3.04 6.85 -10.37
CA ALA A 191 -2.96 5.57 -9.67
C ALA A 191 -1.54 5.25 -9.16
N TYR A 192 -0.54 6.08 -9.50
CA TYR A 192 0.84 5.93 -8.98
C TYR A 192 0.96 6.33 -7.51
N THR A 193 0.03 7.15 -7.01
CA THR A 193 0.04 7.71 -5.66
C THR A 193 -1.14 7.22 -4.85
N GLY A 194 -0.87 6.84 -3.60
CA GLY A 194 -1.89 6.39 -2.64
C GLY A 194 -2.63 5.13 -3.09
N ASP A 195 -3.80 4.96 -2.51
CA ASP A 195 -4.67 3.78 -2.57
C ASP A 195 -6.14 4.22 -2.79
N TYR A 196 -7.03 3.22 -2.80
CA TYR A 196 -8.47 3.38 -2.87
C TYR A 196 -9.16 2.16 -2.25
N ASP A 197 -10.35 2.37 -1.72
CA ASP A 197 -10.91 1.49 -0.70
C ASP A 197 -11.80 0.40 -1.30
N ILE A 198 -11.65 -0.81 -0.77
CA ILE A 198 -12.71 -1.82 -0.77
C ILE A 198 -13.66 -1.47 0.37
N MET A 199 -14.88 -1.04 0.04
CA MET A 199 -15.91 -0.69 1.01
C MET A 199 -16.49 -1.93 1.67
N THR A 200 -16.57 -1.90 2.99
CA THR A 200 -16.92 -3.07 3.81
C THR A 200 -18.33 -3.01 4.40
N GLY A 201 -19.19 -2.16 3.82
CA GLY A 201 -20.54 -1.90 4.33
C GLY A 201 -21.52 -3.07 4.15
N ASP A 202 -21.37 -3.83 3.07
CA ASP A 202 -22.23 -4.98 2.76
C ASP A 202 -21.56 -6.29 3.22
N LEU A 203 -21.89 -6.73 4.44
CA LEU A 203 -21.31 -7.92 5.03
C LEU A 203 -21.66 -9.22 4.29
N ASP A 204 -22.81 -9.27 3.60
CA ASP A 204 -23.21 -10.47 2.87
C ASP A 204 -22.42 -10.57 1.57
N ALA A 205 -22.24 -9.44 0.85
CA ALA A 205 -21.35 -9.38 -0.30
C ALA A 205 -19.89 -9.70 0.08
N LEU A 206 -19.38 -9.19 1.21
CA LEU A 206 -18.02 -9.54 1.65
C LEU A 206 -17.85 -11.04 1.86
N LYS A 207 -18.81 -11.73 2.48
CA LYS A 207 -18.75 -13.19 2.68
C LYS A 207 -18.86 -13.95 1.38
N GLU A 208 -19.76 -13.53 0.49
CA GLU A 208 -19.94 -14.14 -0.83
C GLU A 208 -18.63 -14.16 -1.62
N HIS A 209 -17.88 -13.05 -1.58
CA HIS A 209 -16.61 -12.89 -2.28
C HIS A 209 -15.37 -13.23 -1.44
N GLY A 210 -15.55 -13.75 -0.22
CA GLY A 210 -14.44 -14.13 0.68
C GLY A 210 -13.58 -12.97 1.22
N LEU A 211 -14.09 -11.74 1.13
CA LEU A 211 -13.40 -10.51 1.51
C LEU A 211 -13.44 -10.24 3.03
N ASP A 212 -14.27 -10.99 3.78
CA ASP A 212 -14.39 -10.89 5.24
C ASP A 212 -13.16 -11.42 6.00
N LYS A 213 -12.18 -11.98 5.29
CA LYS A 213 -10.96 -12.61 5.85
C LYS A 213 -9.66 -12.02 5.29
N LEU A 214 -9.74 -10.89 4.60
CA LEU A 214 -8.57 -10.24 4.02
C LEU A 214 -7.52 -9.92 5.09
N ARG A 215 -6.28 -9.94 4.64
CA ARG A 215 -5.09 -9.58 5.40
C ARG A 215 -4.41 -8.39 4.75
N PHE A 216 -3.68 -7.63 5.56
CA PHE A 216 -2.76 -6.64 5.03
C PHE A 216 -1.73 -7.32 4.11
N GLY A 217 -1.61 -6.84 2.87
CA GLY A 217 -0.67 -7.39 1.88
C GLY A 217 -1.21 -8.53 1.02
N ASP A 218 -2.47 -8.92 1.17
CA ASP A 218 -3.13 -9.85 0.24
C ASP A 218 -3.15 -9.26 -1.18
N ILE A 219 -2.89 -10.11 -2.18
CA ILE A 219 -3.03 -9.76 -3.59
C ILE A 219 -4.47 -10.07 -4.01
N VAL A 220 -5.16 -9.08 -4.55
CA VAL A 220 -6.56 -9.18 -4.99
C VAL A 220 -6.71 -8.77 -6.45
N LEU A 221 -7.72 -9.32 -7.12
CA LEU A 221 -8.15 -8.87 -8.44
C LEU A 221 -9.32 -7.91 -8.30
N LEU A 222 -9.25 -6.74 -8.93
CA LEU A 222 -10.34 -5.76 -8.94
C LEU A 222 -11.01 -5.80 -10.32
N HIS A 223 -12.25 -6.29 -10.37
CA HIS A 223 -12.97 -6.45 -11.62
C HIS A 223 -13.40 -5.11 -12.20
N ASP A 224 -13.31 -5.00 -13.53
CA ASP A 224 -13.75 -3.83 -14.30
C ASP A 224 -13.15 -2.49 -13.80
N CYS A 225 -11.91 -2.52 -13.30
CA CYS A 225 -11.22 -1.35 -12.73
C CYS A 225 -9.96 -1.01 -13.56
N ASP A 226 -10.04 0.01 -14.42
CA ASP A 226 -8.88 0.53 -15.16
C ASP A 226 -8.15 1.57 -14.30
N ASN A 227 -6.88 1.26 -13.99
CA ASN A 227 -5.99 2.07 -13.18
C ASN A 227 -4.75 2.51 -13.96
N LYS A 228 -4.73 2.40 -15.30
CA LYS A 228 -3.55 2.74 -16.12
C LYS A 228 -3.06 4.18 -15.93
N PHE A 229 -3.99 5.10 -15.66
CA PHE A 229 -3.72 6.51 -15.40
C PHE A 229 -4.37 6.94 -14.08
N GLY A 230 -5.57 7.52 -14.15
CA GLY A 230 -6.45 7.68 -13.00
C GLY A 230 -7.31 6.43 -12.76
N ARG A 231 -8.07 6.43 -11.66
CA ARG A 231 -8.91 5.30 -11.26
C ARG A 231 -10.32 5.43 -11.82
N GLN A 232 -10.77 4.46 -12.61
CA GLN A 232 -12.11 4.46 -13.20
C GLN A 232 -12.68 3.05 -13.36
N TYR A 233 -14.02 2.97 -13.43
CA TYR A 233 -14.70 1.77 -13.90
C TYR A 233 -14.57 1.65 -15.42
N LYS A 234 -14.22 0.45 -15.89
CA LYS A 234 -14.21 0.10 -17.30
C LYS A 234 -14.40 -1.40 -17.40
N LYS A 235 -15.46 -1.81 -18.10
CA LYS A 235 -15.79 -3.22 -18.26
C LYS A 235 -14.72 -3.96 -19.07
N GLY A 236 -14.25 -5.09 -18.54
CA GLY A 236 -13.22 -5.96 -19.13
C GLY A 236 -11.81 -5.41 -19.10
#